data_AF-A0A382PVD4-F1
#
_entry.id   AF-A0A382PVD4-F1
#
_cell.length_a   1.000
_cell.length_b   1.000
_cell.length_c   1.000
_cell.angle_alpha   90.00
_cell.angle_beta   90.00
_cell.angle_gamma   90.00
#
_symmetry.space_group_name_H-M   'P 1'
#
loop_
_entity.id
_entity.type
_entity.pdbx_description
1 polymer ?
#
loop_
_entity_poly.entity_id
_entity_poly.type
_entity_poly.pdbx_seq_one_letter_code
_entity_poly.pdbx_strand_id
1 'polypeptide(L)'
;PHSKQYDLEVWAGGQQRWLEVSSCSNFTDFQARRANIRFRGEDGKPKPVHTLNGSALAIPRVLAAILENNLDSEGRVKVPDCLRTWFDKDFLSG
;
A
#
# COMPACT_ATOMS: atom_id res chain seq x y z
N PRO A 1 -8.19 18.71 -2.99
CA PRO A 1 -7.71 17.59 -3.82
C PRO A 1 -6.29 17.24 -3.36
N HIS A 2 -5.76 16.07 -3.73
CA HIS A 2 -4.32 15.82 -3.59
C HIS A 2 -3.55 16.74 -4.55
N SER A 3 -2.37 17.20 -4.15
CA SER A 3 -1.45 17.97 -5.01
C SER A 3 -0.53 17.05 -5.82
N LYS A 4 -0.21 15.88 -5.28
CA LYS A 4 0.58 14.81 -5.92
C LYS A 4 0.08 13.47 -5.40
N GLN A 5 0.06 12.47 -6.28
CA GLN A 5 -0.32 11.09 -5.97
C GLN A 5 0.63 10.14 -6.70
N TYR A 6 1.02 9.07 -6.03
CA TYR A 6 1.85 8.00 -6.56
C TYR A 6 1.18 6.67 -6.28
N ASP A 7 0.86 5.94 -7.34
CA ASP A 7 0.25 4.62 -7.26
C ASP A 7 1.34 3.54 -7.38
N LEU A 8 1.24 2.52 -6.53
CA LEU A 8 2.09 1.34 -6.57
C LEU A 8 1.26 0.20 -7.13
N GLU A 9 1.79 -0.48 -8.13
CA GLU A 9 1.12 -1.59 -8.79
C GLU A 9 1.94 -2.87 -8.69
N VAL A 10 1.22 -4.00 -8.73
CA VAL A 10 1.80 -5.34 -8.81
C VAL A 10 1.27 -6.04 -10.04
N TRP A 11 2.11 -6.84 -10.68
CA TRP A 11 1.72 -7.66 -11.83
C TRP A 11 0.79 -8.80 -11.40
N ALA A 12 -0.39 -8.89 -12.00
CA ALA A 12 -1.30 -10.02 -11.82
C ALA A 12 -1.13 -11.01 -12.98
N GLY A 13 -0.39 -12.09 -12.74
CA GLY A 13 -0.08 -13.11 -13.75
C GLY A 13 -1.32 -13.79 -14.35
N GLY A 14 -2.40 -13.95 -13.59
CA GLY A 14 -3.66 -14.51 -14.09
C GLY A 14 -4.43 -13.55 -15.00
N GLN A 15 -4.36 -12.25 -14.73
CA GLN A 15 -5.08 -11.21 -15.49
C GLN A 15 -4.25 -10.52 -16.57
N GLN A 16 -2.93 -10.77 -16.61
CA GLN A 16 -1.99 -10.17 -17.56
C GLN A 16 -2.04 -8.63 -17.56
N ARG A 17 -2.11 -8.04 -16.36
CA ARG A 17 -2.10 -6.58 -16.17
C ARG A 17 -1.54 -6.18 -14.81
N TRP A 18 -1.15 -4.91 -14.70
CA TRP A 18 -0.82 -4.29 -13.43
C TRP A 18 -2.09 -3.95 -12.65
N LEU A 19 -2.08 -4.27 -11.35
CA LEU A 19 -3.12 -3.91 -10.41
C LEU A 19 -2.52 -2.97 -9.37
N GLU A 20 -3.06 -1.77 -9.24
CA GLU A 20 -2.78 -0.89 -8.10
C GLU A 20 -2.95 -1.67 -6.80
N VAL A 21 -2.12 -1.43 -5.80
CA VAL A 21 -2.20 -2.06 -4.47
C VAL A 21 -2.03 -1.06 -3.34
N SER A 22 -1.44 0.09 -3.66
CA SER A 22 -1.25 1.17 -2.72
C SER A 22 -1.24 2.49 -3.48
N SER A 23 -1.67 3.56 -2.82
CA SER A 23 -1.61 4.92 -3.34
C SER A 23 -1.15 5.86 -2.23
N CYS A 24 -0.11 6.62 -2.51
CA CYS A 24 0.49 7.61 -1.62
C CYS A 24 0.18 9.01 -2.13
N SER A 25 -0.52 9.81 -1.32
CA SER A 25 -1.04 11.12 -1.70
C SER A 25 -0.58 12.22 -0.75
N ASN A 26 -0.17 13.35 -1.31
CA ASN A 26 0.08 14.60 -0.58
C ASN A 26 -1.08 15.56 -0.80
N PHE A 27 -1.71 16.04 0.26
CA PHE A 27 -2.86 16.95 0.23
C PHE A 27 -2.50 18.38 0.60
N THR A 28 -1.23 18.67 0.87
CA THR A 28 -0.78 19.91 1.49
C THR A 28 -1.72 20.27 2.64
N ASP A 29 -2.28 21.47 2.65
CA ASP A 29 -3.20 21.94 3.68
C ASP A 29 -4.69 21.72 3.36
N PHE A 30 -5.04 21.06 2.24
CA PHE A 30 -6.42 20.97 1.76
C PHE A 30 -7.37 20.29 2.76
N GLN A 31 -6.96 19.14 3.29
CA GLN A 31 -7.72 18.40 4.30
C GLN A 31 -7.67 19.10 5.65
N ALA A 32 -6.49 19.58 6.05
CA ALA A 32 -6.27 20.28 7.31
C ALA A 32 -7.14 21.53 7.45
N ARG A 33 -7.33 22.32 6.37
CA ARG A 33 -8.23 23.49 6.37
C ARG A 33 -9.69 23.12 6.60
N ARG A 34 -10.14 21.96 6.09
CA ARG A 34 -11.53 21.47 6.23
C ARG A 34 -11.80 20.83 7.57
N ALA A 35 -10.83 20.07 8.07
CA ALA A 35 -10.89 19.40 9.37
C ALA A 35 -10.40 20.28 10.53
N ASN A 36 -10.00 21.53 10.25
CA ASN A 36 -9.45 22.48 11.21
C ASN A 36 -8.21 21.97 11.99
N ILE A 37 -7.35 21.20 11.34
CA ILE A 37 -6.12 20.64 11.93
C ILE A 37 -4.99 21.66 11.81
N ARG A 38 -4.44 22.10 12.95
CA ARG A 38 -3.44 23.18 13.01
C ARG A 38 -2.29 22.83 13.94
N PHE A 39 -1.13 23.41 13.69
CA PHE A 39 0.02 23.41 14.60
C PHE A 39 0.40 24.85 14.96
N ARG A 40 1.12 25.04 16.07
CA ARG A 40 1.72 26.33 16.44
C ARG A 40 3.24 26.19 16.37
N GLY A 41 3.87 27.03 15.55
CA GLY A 41 5.33 27.12 15.49
C GLY A 41 5.88 28.10 16.52
N GLU A 42 7.16 28.46 16.39
CA GLU A 42 7.85 29.40 17.27
C GLU A 42 7.21 30.78 17.33
N ASP A 43 6.53 31.21 16.26
CA ASP A 43 5.80 32.48 16.20
C ASP A 43 4.46 32.47 16.96
N GLY A 44 4.09 31.32 17.56
CA GLY A 44 2.86 31.13 18.34
C GLY A 44 1.57 31.15 17.52
N LYS A 45 1.64 31.45 16.21
CA LYS A 45 0.50 31.60 15.33
C LYS A 45 0.04 30.22 14.83
N PRO A 46 -1.27 29.90 14.93
CA PRO A 46 -1.77 28.62 14.46
C PRO A 46 -1.77 28.59 12.93
N LYS A 47 -1.10 27.59 12.34
CA LYS A 47 -0.99 27.36 10.89
C LYS A 47 -1.56 25.98 10.54
N PRO A 48 -2.23 25.81 9.39
CA PRO A 48 -2.69 24.49 8.97
C PRO A 48 -1.50 23.57 8.72
N VAL A 49 -1.63 22.30 9.09
CA VAL A 49 -0.59 21.28 8.81
C VAL A 49 -0.67 20.80 7.37
N HIS A 50 0.43 20.24 6.86
CA HIS A 50 0.38 19.44 5.65
C HIS A 50 0.00 18.00 5.98
N THR A 51 -0.83 17.39 5.13
CA THR A 51 -1.34 16.04 5.31
C THR A 51 -0.89 15.14 4.16
N LEU A 52 -0.44 13.94 4.51
CA LEU A 52 -0.14 12.86 3.58
C LEU A 52 -0.88 11.61 4.02
N ASN A 53 -1.23 10.75 3.08
CA ASN A 53 -1.66 9.39 3.37
C ASN A 53 -1.05 8.41 2.38
N GLY A 54 -1.03 7.14 2.77
CA GLY A 54 -0.63 6.03 1.95
C GLY A 54 -1.39 4.79 2.40
N SER A 55 -2.06 4.09 1.50
CA SER A 55 -2.54 2.75 1.83
C SER A 55 -1.34 1.82 1.95
N ALA A 56 -1.34 0.93 2.95
CA ALA A 56 -0.24 -0.02 3.10
C ALA A 56 -0.26 -1.04 1.96
N LEU A 57 -1.22 -1.95 1.99
CA LEU A 57 -1.41 -3.00 0.99
C LEU A 57 -2.90 -3.31 0.84
N ALA A 58 -3.39 -3.30 -0.40
CA ALA A 58 -4.70 -3.84 -0.73
C ALA A 58 -4.65 -5.37 -0.70
N ILE A 59 -4.96 -5.97 0.46
CA ILE A 59 -4.82 -7.41 0.73
C ILE A 59 -5.35 -8.29 -0.40
N PRO A 60 -6.57 -8.10 -0.97
CA PRO A 60 -7.06 -9.00 -2.02
C PRO A 60 -6.18 -9.02 -3.27
N ARG A 61 -5.70 -7.85 -3.71
CA ARG A 61 -4.86 -7.70 -4.92
C ARG A 61 -3.46 -8.25 -4.69
N VAL A 62 -2.89 -8.01 -3.51
CA VAL A 62 -1.58 -8.56 -3.11
C VAL A 62 -1.64 -10.08 -2.98
N LEU A 63 -2.69 -10.64 -2.36
CA LEU A 63 -2.85 -12.08 -2.23
C LEU A 63 -2.99 -12.75 -3.60
N ALA A 64 -3.80 -12.19 -4.50
CA ALA A 64 -3.91 -12.69 -5.88
C ALA A 64 -2.54 -12.72 -6.57
N ALA A 65 -1.77 -11.63 -6.48
CA ALA A 65 -0.42 -11.58 -7.05
C ALA A 65 0.55 -12.59 -6.43
N ILE A 66 0.47 -12.86 -5.12
CA ILE A 66 1.28 -13.90 -4.47
C ILE A 66 0.89 -15.29 -5.01
N LEU A 67 -0.40 -15.59 -5.11
CA LEU A 67 -0.89 -16.88 -5.62
C LEU A 67 -0.48 -17.10 -7.09
N GLU A 68 -0.67 -16.09 -7.94
CA GLU A 68 -0.45 -16.19 -9.38
C GLU A 68 1.03 -16.20 -9.74
N ASN A 69 1.87 -15.39 -9.08
CA ASN A 69 3.28 -15.25 -9.45
C ASN A 69 4.21 -16.26 -8.76
N ASN A 70 3.76 -16.93 -7.70
CA ASN A 70 4.56 -17.90 -6.94
C ASN A 70 4.10 -19.35 -7.13
N LEU A 71 3.24 -19.62 -8.10
CA LEU A 71 2.84 -20.98 -8.47
C LEU A 71 4.01 -21.70 -9.15
N ASP A 72 4.41 -22.86 -8.62
CA ASP A 72 5.45 -23.69 -9.20
C ASP A 72 4.90 -24.74 -10.19
N SER A 73 5.80 -25.48 -10.84
CA SER A 73 5.44 -26.54 -11.80
C SER A 73 4.72 -27.74 -11.18
N GLU A 74 4.77 -27.89 -9.86
CA GLU A 74 4.07 -28.94 -9.11
C GLU A 74 2.69 -28.45 -8.63
N GLY A 75 2.31 -27.20 -8.93
CA GLY A 75 1.03 -26.61 -8.54
C GLY A 75 0.99 -26.09 -7.10
N ARG A 76 2.14 -25.91 -6.45
CA ARG A 76 2.24 -25.33 -5.10
C ARG A 76 2.53 -23.84 -5.18
N VAL A 77 2.05 -23.08 -4.20
CA VAL A 77 2.37 -21.65 -4.08
C VAL A 77 3.47 -21.45 -3.06
N LYS A 78 4.64 -20.99 -3.51
CA LYS A 78 5.76 -20.66 -2.62
C LYS A 78 5.45 -19.43 -1.77
N VAL A 79 5.65 -19.54 -0.46
CA VAL A 79 5.51 -18.42 0.47
C VAL A 79 6.72 -17.48 0.33
N PRO A 80 6.51 -16.17 0.10
CA PRO A 80 7.60 -15.18 0.08
C PRO A 80 8.42 -15.21 1.37
N ASP A 81 9.75 -15.10 1.26
CA ASP A 81 10.65 -15.22 2.41
C ASP A 81 10.33 -14.23 3.52
N CYS A 82 9.91 -13.01 3.16
CA CYS A 82 9.51 -11.99 4.13
C CYS A 82 8.32 -12.40 4.99
N LEU A 83 7.42 -13.27 4.51
CA LEU A 83 6.23 -13.70 5.25
C LEU A 83 6.50 -14.88 6.19
N ARG A 84 7.65 -15.56 6.07
CA ARG A 84 7.96 -16.77 6.84
C ARG A 84 8.03 -16.55 8.35
N THR A 85 8.38 -15.35 8.78
CA THR A 85 8.36 -14.95 10.20
C THR A 85 6.97 -15.11 10.85
N TRP A 86 5.90 -15.00 10.06
CA TRP A 86 4.52 -15.15 10.52
C TRP A 86 3.85 -16.43 10.04
N PHE A 87 4.45 -17.11 9.06
CA PHE A 87 3.91 -18.31 8.44
C PHE A 87 5.05 -19.31 8.21
N ASP A 88 5.25 -20.20 9.18
CA ASP A 88 6.37 -21.17 9.24
C ASP A 88 6.18 -22.36 8.28
N LYS A 89 5.98 -22.06 7.00
CA LYS A 89 5.89 -23.03 5.91
C LYS A 89 6.51 -22.46 4.64
N ASP A 90 7.11 -23.33 3.84
CA ASP A 90 7.65 -22.98 2.53
C ASP A 90 6.57 -22.76 1.46
N PHE A 91 5.43 -23.44 1.59
CA PHE A 91 4.34 -23.43 0.62
C PHE A 91 2.97 -23.25 1.31
N LEU A 92 2.01 -22.65 0.61
CA LEU A 92 0.62 -22.51 1.10
C LEU A 92 -0.13 -23.84 1.13
N SER A 93 0.21 -24.76 0.23
CA SER A 93 -0.29 -26.13 0.17
C SER A 93 0.86 -27.10 0.42
N GLY A 94 0.64 -28.00 1.38
CA GLY A 94 1.66 -28.86 2.01
C GLY A 94 1.19 -29.26 3.41
#